data_AF-A0A484IAM0-F1
#
_entry.id   AF-A0A484IAM0-F1
#
_cell.length_a   1.000
_cell.length_b   1.000
_cell.length_c   1.000
_cell.angle_alpha   90.00
_cell.angle_beta   90.00
_cell.angle_gamma   90.00
#
_symmetry.space_group_name_H-M   'P 1'
#
loop_
_entity.id
_entity.type
_entity.pdbx_description
1 polymer ?
#
loop_
_entity_poly.entity_id
_entity_poly.type
_entity_poly.pdbx_seq_one_letter_code
_entity_poly.pdbx_strand_id
1 'polypeptide(L)' 'MYIDNVISEKKNSNPMVAPLNYSFKKFSSIGPFVDLDGKIKHCVICGIPATQEAIFTVDGAIIVEKYCDSCSKKDIK' A
#
# COMPACT_ATOMS: atom_id res chain seq x y z
N MET A 1 -32.41 1.87 -0.06
CA MET A 1 -31.29 1.95 -1.02
C MET A 1 -30.18 2.70 -0.28
N TYR A 2 -29.04 2.14 0.10
CA TYR A 2 -28.20 1.10 -0.50
C TYR A 2 -27.72 0.08 0.55
N ILE A 3 -27.27 -1.08 0.07
CA ILE A 3 -26.89 -2.28 0.84
C ILE A 3 -25.41 -2.20 1.20
N ASP A 4 -25.07 -2.18 2.49
CA ASP A 4 -23.70 -2.42 2.94
C ASP A 4 -23.41 -3.93 2.95
N ASN A 5 -22.71 -4.38 1.91
CA ASN A 5 -22.08 -5.68 1.86
C ASN A 5 -20.57 -5.46 1.85
N VAL A 6 -19.90 -5.61 2.99
CA VAL A 6 -18.45 -5.86 2.98
C VAL A 6 -18.12 -6.97 3.97
N ILE A 7 -17.53 -8.01 3.37
CA ILE A 7 -17.25 -9.33 3.88
C ILE A 7 -16.12 -9.29 4.93
N SER A 8 -16.34 -10.05 5.99
CA SER A 8 -15.41 -10.43 7.05
C SER A 8 -14.22 -11.21 6.51
N GLU A 9 -12.98 -10.89 6.90
CA GLU A 9 -11.93 -11.90 7.16
C GLU A 9 -10.97 -11.52 8.32
N LYS A 10 -11.09 -12.32 9.40
CA LYS A 10 -10.07 -12.86 10.33
C LYS A 10 -9.04 -11.93 11.00
N LYS A 11 -9.31 -11.66 12.29
CA LYS A 11 -8.32 -11.30 13.32
C LYS A 11 -7.37 -12.49 13.56
N ASN A 12 -6.08 -12.33 13.27
CA ASN A 12 -5.02 -13.12 13.89
C ASN A 12 -4.11 -12.17 14.69
N SER A 13 -4.04 -12.43 15.99
CA SER A 13 -3.36 -11.63 17.01
C SER A 13 -1.86 -11.89 17.02
N ASN A 14 -1.06 -10.92 16.59
CA ASN A 14 0.33 -10.71 16.98
C ASN A 14 0.62 -9.19 17.04
N PRO A 15 1.36 -8.68 18.04
CA PRO A 15 1.54 -7.23 18.22
C PRO A 15 2.65 -6.70 17.30
N MET A 16 2.48 -5.46 16.83
CA MET A 16 3.46 -4.64 16.08
C MET A 16 3.52 -4.80 14.56
N VAL A 17 2.39 -4.69 13.87
CA VAL A 17 2.18 -3.59 12.90
C VAL A 17 0.67 -3.37 12.90
N ALA A 18 0.18 -2.25 13.41
CA ALA A 18 -1.21 -1.92 13.13
C ALA A 18 -1.29 -1.75 11.60
N PRO A 19 -2.09 -2.55 10.87
CA PRO A 19 -2.44 -2.14 9.53
C PRO A 19 -3.16 -0.83 9.76
N LEU A 20 -2.53 0.29 9.40
CA LEU A 20 -3.24 1.52 9.26
C LEU A 20 -4.23 1.26 8.13
N ASN A 21 -5.41 0.72 8.47
CA ASN A 21 -6.65 1.00 7.79
C ASN A 21 -6.87 2.49 7.94
N TYR A 22 -6.00 3.27 7.29
CA TYR A 22 -6.13 4.70 7.16
C TYR A 22 -7.23 4.83 6.13
N SER A 23 -8.46 4.78 6.62
CA SER A 23 -9.71 4.91 5.86
C SER A 23 -9.80 6.23 5.08
N PHE A 24 -8.74 7.04 5.11
CA PHE A 24 -8.61 8.36 4.52
C PHE A 24 -7.42 8.48 3.54
N LYS A 25 -6.78 7.37 3.11
CA LYS A 25 -5.68 7.38 2.13
C LYS A 25 -6.32 7.28 0.76
N LYS A 26 -6.30 8.37 -0.01
CA LYS A 26 -6.84 8.41 -1.36
C LYS A 26 -5.76 8.07 -2.36
N PHE A 27 -5.96 6.98 -3.11
CA PHE A 27 -5.06 6.64 -4.21
C PHE A 27 -4.98 7.79 -5.21
N SER A 28 -3.75 8.17 -5.57
CA SER A 28 -3.49 9.28 -6.50
C SER A 28 -2.88 8.76 -7.79
N SER A 29 -1.80 7.99 -7.71
CA SER A 29 -1.16 7.38 -8.88
C SER A 29 -0.25 6.22 -8.51
N ILE A 30 0.08 5.39 -9.50
CA ILE A 30 1.11 4.37 -9.42
C ILE A 30 1.97 4.41 -10.68
N GLY A 31 3.27 4.18 -10.54
CA GLY A 31 4.18 4.07 -11.67
C GLY A 31 5.41 3.22 -11.38
N PRO A 32 6.26 3.00 -12.41
CA PRO A 32 7.55 2.36 -12.25
C PRO A 32 8.42 3.13 -11.25
N PHE A 33 9.09 2.38 -10.39
CA PHE A 33 10.10 2.90 -9.48
C PHE A 33 11.48 2.49 -9.96
N VAL A 34 12.34 3.48 -10.20
CA VAL A 34 13.76 3.29 -10.48
C VAL A 34 14.54 3.82 -9.29
N ASP A 35 15.42 2.99 -8.74
CA ASP A 35 16.29 3.39 -7.64
C ASP A 35 17.41 4.30 -8.15
N LEU A 36 17.41 5.57 -7.73
CA LEU A 36 18.42 6.55 -8.12
C LEU A 36 19.51 6.73 -7.05
N ASP A 37 19.22 6.34 -5.80
CA ASP A 37 20.08 6.58 -4.63
C ASP A 37 21.02 5.40 -4.31
N GLY A 38 20.96 4.31 -5.08
CA GLY A 38 21.69 3.07 -4.85
C GLY A 38 21.22 2.29 -3.60
N LYS A 39 20.01 2.58 -3.10
CA LYS A 39 19.46 2.01 -1.86
C LYS A 39 18.19 1.23 -2.14
N ILE A 40 18.36 -0.06 -2.42
CA ILE A 40 17.27 -1.01 -2.68
C ILE A 40 16.09 -0.76 -1.72
N LYS A 41 14.98 -0.28 -2.30
CA LYS A 41 13.71 -0.19 -1.59
C LYS A 41 12.96 -1.52 -1.71
N HIS A 42 12.25 -1.87 -0.66
CA HIS A 42 11.54 -3.13 -0.55
C HIS A 42 10.04 -2.90 -0.61
N CYS A 43 9.31 -3.89 -1.11
CA CYS A 43 7.86 -3.91 -1.17
C CYS A 43 7.29 -3.90 0.25
N VAL A 44 6.36 -2.98 0.52
CA VAL A 44 5.72 -2.83 1.84
C VAL A 44 4.89 -4.05 2.25
N ILE A 45 4.51 -4.92 1.30
CA ILE A 45 3.69 -6.11 1.55
C ILE A 45 4.52 -7.37 1.77
N CYS A 46 5.53 -7.62 0.93
CA CYS A 46 6.26 -8.89 0.91
C CYS A 46 7.77 -8.78 1.11
N GLY A 47 8.30 -7.56 1.24
CA GLY A 47 9.72 -7.34 1.54
C GLY A 47 10.71 -7.62 0.40
N ILE A 48 10.27 -8.10 -0.77
CA ILE A 48 11.14 -8.25 -1.95
C ILE A 48 11.44 -6.88 -2.58
N PRO A 49 12.48 -6.74 -3.44
CA PRO A 49 12.78 -5.46 -4.10
C PRO A 49 11.56 -4.86 -4.80
N ALA A 50 11.32 -3.57 -4.56
CA ALA A 50 10.21 -2.83 -5.15
C ALA A 50 10.55 -2.39 -6.57
N THR A 51 9.56 -2.52 -7.45
CA THR A 51 9.62 -2.10 -8.87
C THR A 51 8.61 -1.00 -9.17
N GLN A 52 7.68 -0.73 -8.25
CA GLN A 52 6.59 0.23 -8.38
C GLN A 52 6.56 1.18 -7.19
N GLU A 53 6.14 2.42 -7.45
CA GLU A 53 5.84 3.44 -6.44
C GLU A 53 4.37 3.85 -6.58
N ALA A 54 3.67 3.88 -5.45
CA ALA A 54 2.30 4.36 -5.36
C ALA A 54 2.24 5.61 -4.48
N ILE A 55 1.48 6.59 -4.95
CA ILE A 55 1.25 7.87 -4.28
C ILE A 55 -0.16 7.88 -3.74
N PHE A 56 -0.28 8.18 -2.44
CA PHE A 56 -1.53 8.35 -1.74
C PHE A 56 -1.60 9.75 -1.15
N THR A 57 -2.76 10.38 -1.24
CA THR A 57 -3.05 11.65 -0.57
C THR A 57 -3.78 11.38 0.74
N VAL A 58 -3.36 12.06 1.80
CA VAL A 58 -4.04 12.11 3.09
C VAL A 58 -4.21 13.57 3.48
N ASP A 59 -5.09 13.86 4.44
CA ASP A 59 -5.28 15.24 4.91
C ASP A 59 -3.96 15.83 5.42
N GLY A 60 -3.42 16.77 4.65
CA GLY A 60 -2.18 17.50 4.96
C GLY A 60 -0.87 16.79 4.60
N ALA A 61 -0.88 15.61 3.97
CA ALA A 61 0.35 14.91 3.59
C ALA A 61 0.21 14.02 2.34
N ILE A 62 1.36 13.67 1.77
CA ILE A 62 1.50 12.69 0.70
C ILE A 62 2.25 11.49 1.26
N ILE A 63 1.71 10.31 1.03
CA ILE A 63 2.31 9.04 1.41
C ILE A 63 2.79 8.34 0.14
N VAL A 64 4.05 7.95 0.16
CA VAL A 64 4.71 7.25 -0.93
C VAL A 64 5.02 5.84 -0.45
N GLU A 65 4.40 4.85 -1.06
CA GLU A 65 4.61 3.43 -0.74
C GLU A 65 5.22 2.70 -1.93
N LYS A 66 6.03 1.67 -1.63
CA LYS A 66 6.82 0.93 -2.62
C LYS A 66 6.30 -0.50 -2.72
N TYR A 67 6.12 -0.98 -3.94
CA TYR A 67 5.51 -2.27 -4.22
C TYR A 67 6.33 -3.05 -5.26
N CYS A 68 6.27 -4.38 -5.20
CA CYS A 68 6.66 -5.20 -6.34
C CYS A 68 5.48 -5.33 -7.31
N ASP A 69 5.75 -5.72 -8.56
CA ASP A 69 4.71 -5.90 -9.60
C ASP A 69 3.57 -6.84 -9.22
N SER A 70 3.86 -7.82 -8.36
CA SER A 70 2.85 -8.80 -7.94
C SER A 70 1.90 -8.24 -6.89
N CYS A 71 2.41 -7.45 -5.93
CA CYS A 71 1.60 -6.84 -4.88
C CYS A 71 0.88 -5.58 -5.39
N SER A 72 1.52 -4.81 -6.27
CA SER A 72 0.90 -3.60 -6.85
C SER A 72 -0.39 -3.90 -7.61
N LYS A 73 -0.47 -5.05 -8.28
CA LYS A 73 -1.67 -5.48 -9.03
C LYS A 73 -2.78 -6.03 -8.14
N LYS A 74 -2.47 -6.44 -6.91
CA LYS A 74 -3.41 -7.09 -5.99
C LYS A 74 -4.01 -6.11 -5.01
N ASP A 75 -3.18 -5.21 -4.47
CA ASP A 75 -3.49 -4.41 -3.28
C ASP A 75 -3.82 -2.94 -3.61
N ILE A 76 -3.53 -2.46 -4.81
CA ILE A 76 -3.81 -1.08 -5.21
C ILE A 76 -5.12 -1.08 -6.03
N LYS A 77 -6.21 -0.67 -5.38
CA LYS A 77 -7.53 -0.45 -5.98
C LYS A 77 -8.02 0.97 -5.67
#